data_AF-A0A151JG06-F1
#
_entry.id   AF-A0A151JG06-F1
#
_cell.length_a   1.000
_cell.length_b   1.000
_cell.length_c   1.000
_cell.angle_alpha   90.00
_cell.angle_beta   90.00
_cell.angle_gamma   90.00
#
_symmetry.space_group_name_H-M   'P 1'
#
loop_
_entity.id
_entity.type
_entity.pdbx_description
1 polymer ?
#
loop_
_entity_poly.entity_id
_entity_poly.type
_entity_poly.pdbx_seq_one_letter_code
_entity_poly.pdbx_strand_id
1 'polypeptide(L)'
;MLVYVNNFDLSGNAAAERALQSVCGWIQFKTNEDFDVEMLKSSGNYKFDNITVRTFCAVALEPKMYSVLLTHPDRDIKGRHWETEIGIKEEGGKTKFSILLKVNDISTQVRGNVVTTRPLVVKYLSDSKLLKQDTVGLKVKFLNNKEDIRALKWEIYRPERIYPLVLVSKNRLIHNIRLQQQLLGLAQVVVFPEETDDGLVESELTKRYSVWDGAVNIVQPLFGNDETPKLLSFKRSN
;
A
#
# COMPACT_ATOMS: atom_id res chain seq x y z
N MET A 1 -3.92 -6.40 16.27
CA MET A 1 -2.99 -5.36 15.77
C MET A 1 -3.17 -5.20 14.26
N LEU A 2 -3.34 -3.96 13.77
CA LEU A 2 -3.43 -3.68 12.33
C LEU A 2 -2.04 -3.83 11.68
N VAL A 3 -1.97 -4.49 10.52
CA VAL A 3 -0.72 -4.76 9.79
C VAL A 3 -0.68 -4.04 8.45
N TYR A 4 -1.78 -4.07 7.70
CA TYR A 4 -1.89 -3.42 6.40
C TYR A 4 -3.33 -2.93 6.19
N VAL A 5 -3.49 -1.76 5.60
CA VAL A 5 -4.81 -1.24 5.21
C VAL A 5 -4.66 -0.43 3.93
N ASN A 6 -5.52 -0.63 2.95
CA ASN A 6 -5.47 0.16 1.73
C ASN A 6 -6.83 0.23 1.03
N ASN A 7 -7.02 1.26 0.22
CA ASN A 7 -8.16 1.46 -0.66
C ASN A 7 -7.67 1.82 -2.06
N PHE A 8 -8.15 1.10 -3.06
CA PHE A 8 -7.82 1.30 -4.46
C PHE A 8 -9.05 1.67 -5.26
N ASP A 9 -8.92 2.69 -6.09
CA ASP A 9 -9.83 2.88 -7.22
C ASP A 9 -9.38 1.92 -8.34
N LEU A 10 -10.32 1.13 -8.84
CA LEU A 10 -10.08 0.21 -9.94
C LEU A 10 -10.58 0.80 -11.26
N SER A 11 -9.92 0.41 -12.34
CA SER A 11 -10.18 0.89 -13.70
C SER A 11 -10.18 -0.26 -14.70
N GLY A 12 -10.80 -0.03 -15.85
CA GLY A 12 -10.93 -1.00 -16.93
C GLY A 12 -12.30 -1.69 -16.98
N ASN A 13 -12.52 -2.45 -18.05
CA ASN A 13 -13.78 -3.14 -18.29
C ASN A 13 -14.02 -4.23 -17.25
N ALA A 14 -15.27 -4.32 -16.77
CA ALA A 14 -15.69 -5.30 -15.76
C ALA A 14 -14.77 -5.32 -14.52
N ALA A 15 -14.33 -4.15 -14.04
CA ALA A 15 -13.37 -4.03 -12.95
C ALA A 15 -13.81 -4.77 -11.68
N ALA A 16 -15.10 -4.70 -11.30
CA ALA A 16 -15.64 -5.43 -10.16
C ALA A 16 -15.51 -6.96 -10.32
N GLU A 17 -15.93 -7.50 -11.45
CA GLU A 17 -15.85 -8.95 -11.73
C GLU A 17 -14.41 -9.45 -11.73
N ARG A 18 -13.50 -8.70 -12.36
CA ARG A 18 -12.06 -9.05 -12.37
C ARG A 18 -11.40 -8.93 -11.00
N ALA A 19 -11.87 -8.00 -10.16
CA ALA A 19 -11.44 -7.90 -8.77
C ALA A 19 -11.92 -9.12 -7.96
N LEU A 20 -13.17 -9.56 -8.15
CA LEU A 20 -13.71 -10.78 -7.54
C LEU A 20 -12.87 -12.00 -7.95
N GLN A 21 -12.56 -12.15 -9.24
CA GLN A 21 -11.67 -13.22 -9.73
C GLN A 21 -10.28 -13.17 -9.08
N SER A 22 -9.71 -11.97 -8.89
CA SER A 22 -8.42 -11.80 -8.20
C SER A 22 -8.49 -12.24 -6.73
N VAL A 23 -9.62 -11.97 -6.06
CA VAL A 23 -9.88 -12.45 -4.69
C VAL A 23 -10.02 -13.96 -4.66
N CYS A 24 -10.79 -14.56 -5.57
CA CYS A 24 -10.95 -16.01 -5.69
C CYS A 24 -9.59 -16.70 -5.89
N GLY A 25 -8.77 -16.26 -6.85
CA GLY A 25 -7.45 -16.84 -7.08
C GLY A 25 -6.50 -16.70 -5.87
N TRP A 26 -6.66 -15.64 -5.08
CA TRP A 26 -5.91 -15.50 -3.82
C TRP A 26 -6.41 -16.43 -2.72
N ILE A 27 -7.73 -16.61 -2.58
CA ILE A 27 -8.33 -17.57 -1.64
C ILE A 27 -7.88 -18.99 -2.00
N GLN A 28 -8.02 -19.39 -3.27
CA GLN A 28 -7.57 -20.69 -3.77
C GLN A 28 -6.09 -20.94 -3.49
N PHE A 29 -5.23 -19.94 -3.69
CA PHE A 29 -3.81 -20.05 -3.32
C PHE A 29 -3.60 -20.25 -1.81
N LYS A 30 -4.43 -19.64 -0.97
CA LYS A 30 -4.32 -19.73 0.50
C LYS A 30 -4.90 -21.01 1.06
N THR A 31 -6.00 -21.50 0.50
CA THR A 31 -6.72 -22.69 0.97
C THR A 31 -6.22 -23.96 0.30
N ASN A 32 -5.61 -23.84 -0.89
CA ASN A 32 -5.31 -24.97 -1.78
C ASN A 32 -6.58 -25.77 -2.15
N GLU A 33 -7.71 -25.07 -2.24
CA GLU A 33 -9.05 -25.61 -2.49
C GLU A 33 -9.75 -24.76 -3.55
N ASP A 34 -10.75 -25.32 -4.23
CA ASP A 34 -11.52 -24.59 -5.21
C ASP A 34 -12.41 -23.52 -4.55
N PHE A 35 -12.41 -22.33 -5.15
CA PHE A 35 -13.20 -21.19 -4.71
C PHE A 35 -13.47 -20.27 -5.90
N ASP A 36 -14.73 -20.12 -6.27
CA ASP A 36 -15.14 -19.34 -7.45
C ASP A 36 -15.90 -18.06 -7.08
N VAL A 37 -16.31 -17.31 -8.11
CA VAL A 37 -17.03 -16.04 -7.92
C VAL A 37 -18.45 -16.27 -7.39
N GLU A 38 -19.10 -17.38 -7.75
CA GLU A 38 -20.44 -17.70 -7.27
C GLU A 38 -20.42 -17.97 -5.76
N MET A 39 -19.40 -18.68 -5.27
CA MET A 39 -19.16 -18.87 -3.84
C MET A 39 -18.95 -17.52 -3.15
N LEU A 40 -18.18 -16.60 -3.74
CA LEU A 40 -17.98 -15.25 -3.21
C LEU A 40 -19.29 -14.45 -3.13
N LYS A 41 -20.17 -14.60 -4.13
CA LYS A 41 -21.47 -13.89 -4.21
C LYS A 41 -22.58 -14.52 -3.36
N SER A 42 -22.38 -15.73 -2.85
CA SER A 42 -23.42 -16.51 -2.15
C SER A 42 -23.78 -16.03 -0.74
N SER A 43 -22.95 -15.17 -0.12
CA SER A 43 -23.02 -14.85 1.32
C SER A 43 -22.88 -16.07 2.25
N GLY A 44 -22.00 -17.01 1.87
CA GLY A 44 -21.71 -18.23 2.60
C GLY A 44 -20.59 -18.12 3.66
N ASN A 45 -20.49 -19.16 4.48
CA ASN A 45 -19.40 -19.41 5.43
C ASN A 45 -18.73 -20.74 5.08
N TYR A 46 -17.50 -20.66 4.59
CA TYR A 46 -16.74 -21.79 4.08
C TYR A 46 -15.57 -22.12 5.01
N LYS A 47 -15.36 -23.39 5.28
CA LYS A 47 -14.27 -23.87 6.13
C LYS A 47 -13.38 -24.82 5.36
N PHE A 48 -12.09 -24.48 5.29
CA PHE A 48 -11.04 -25.25 4.63
C PHE A 48 -9.97 -25.57 5.67
N ASP A 49 -10.03 -26.75 6.26
CA ASP A 49 -9.21 -27.14 7.42
C ASP A 49 -9.28 -26.11 8.57
N ASN A 50 -8.20 -25.36 8.82
CA ASN A 50 -8.10 -24.33 9.85
C ASN A 50 -8.32 -22.91 9.31
N ILE A 51 -8.67 -22.77 8.03
CA ILE A 51 -8.99 -21.51 7.36
C ILE A 51 -10.50 -21.37 7.27
N THR A 52 -11.00 -20.18 7.61
CA THR A 52 -12.42 -19.83 7.47
C THR A 52 -12.55 -18.67 6.50
N VAL A 53 -13.45 -18.78 5.53
CA VAL A 53 -13.77 -17.75 4.55
C VAL A 53 -15.25 -17.42 4.66
N ARG A 54 -15.56 -16.22 5.13
CA ARG A 54 -16.93 -15.68 5.19
C ARG A 54 -17.12 -14.67 4.09
N THR A 55 -18.22 -14.79 3.37
CA THR A 55 -18.54 -13.91 2.25
C THR A 55 -19.84 -13.18 2.57
N PHE A 56 -19.97 -11.96 2.06
CA PHE A 56 -21.18 -11.15 2.20
C PHE A 56 -21.44 -10.41 0.90
N CYS A 57 -22.70 -10.32 0.51
CA CYS A 57 -23.13 -9.70 -0.73
C CYS A 57 -24.35 -8.81 -0.48
N ALA A 58 -24.29 -7.56 -0.94
CA ALA A 58 -25.39 -6.61 -0.90
C ALA A 58 -25.51 -5.96 -2.29
N VAL A 59 -26.30 -6.60 -3.17
CA VAL A 59 -26.38 -6.25 -4.60
C VAL A 59 -27.79 -5.92 -5.08
N ALA A 60 -28.78 -5.93 -4.18
CA ALA A 60 -30.17 -5.67 -4.50
C ALA A 60 -30.42 -4.22 -4.99
N LEU A 61 -29.59 -3.28 -4.52
CA LEU A 61 -29.62 -1.87 -4.87
C LEU A 61 -28.18 -1.35 -5.03
N GLU A 62 -28.01 -0.20 -5.68
CA GLU A 62 -26.73 0.50 -5.66
C GLU A 62 -26.49 1.22 -4.31
N PRO A 63 -25.24 1.28 -3.82
CA PRO A 63 -24.05 0.65 -4.40
C PRO A 63 -24.03 -0.87 -4.20
N LYS A 64 -23.61 -1.61 -5.23
CA LYS A 64 -23.41 -3.06 -5.13
C LYS A 64 -22.14 -3.32 -4.33
N MET A 65 -22.22 -4.18 -3.31
CA MET A 65 -21.10 -4.45 -2.42
C MET A 65 -20.88 -5.95 -2.23
N TYR A 66 -19.61 -6.33 -2.24
CA TYR A 66 -19.13 -7.66 -1.91
C TYR A 66 -18.09 -7.54 -0.81
N SER A 67 -18.07 -8.48 0.12
CA SER A 67 -17.08 -8.52 1.19
C SER A 67 -16.64 -9.96 1.45
N VAL A 68 -15.36 -10.11 1.78
CA VAL A 68 -14.75 -11.38 2.18
C VAL A 68 -13.96 -11.15 3.46
N LEU A 69 -14.18 -12.02 4.45
CA LEU A 69 -13.37 -12.14 5.65
C LEU A 69 -12.71 -13.52 5.64
N LEU A 70 -11.38 -13.56 5.50
CA LEU A 70 -10.58 -14.77 5.61
C LEU A 70 -9.80 -14.76 6.92
N THR A 71 -9.99 -15.81 7.72
CA THR A 71 -9.27 -16.02 8.99
C THR A 71 -8.46 -17.31 8.92
N HIS A 72 -7.19 -17.25 9.34
CA HIS A 72 -6.34 -18.44 9.45
C HIS A 72 -5.37 -18.32 10.63
N PRO A 73 -4.91 -19.42 11.23
CA PRO A 73 -3.90 -19.35 12.28
C PRO A 73 -2.56 -18.84 11.74
N ASP A 74 -1.79 -18.17 12.60
CA ASP A 74 -0.39 -17.87 12.35
C ASP A 74 0.42 -19.17 12.33
N ARG A 75 1.35 -19.29 11.39
CA ARG A 75 2.17 -20.49 11.21
C ARG A 75 3.24 -20.62 12.29
N ASP A 76 3.78 -19.50 12.75
CA ASP A 76 4.96 -19.45 13.61
C ASP A 76 4.58 -19.16 15.08
N ILE A 77 3.44 -18.50 15.30
CA ILE A 77 3.02 -18.02 16.62
C ILE A 77 1.71 -18.68 17.05
N LYS A 78 1.81 -19.67 17.94
CA LYS A 78 0.65 -20.36 18.51
C LYS A 78 -0.30 -19.40 19.22
N GLY A 79 -1.59 -19.51 18.95
CA GLY A 79 -2.62 -18.66 19.56
C GLY A 79 -2.83 -17.31 18.86
N ARG A 80 -2.10 -17.03 17.77
CA ARG A 80 -2.33 -15.88 16.89
C ARG A 80 -3.08 -16.28 15.64
N HIS A 81 -3.98 -15.42 15.18
CA HIS A 81 -4.73 -15.58 13.93
C HIS A 81 -4.52 -14.35 13.06
N TRP A 82 -4.44 -14.58 11.75
CA TRP A 82 -4.49 -13.55 10.73
C TRP A 82 -5.92 -13.40 10.24
N GLU A 83 -6.36 -12.15 10.11
CA GLU A 83 -7.63 -11.80 9.51
C GLU A 83 -7.39 -10.84 8.35
N THR A 84 -7.86 -11.23 7.17
CA THR A 84 -7.89 -10.37 5.99
C THR A 84 -9.34 -10.06 5.64
N GLU A 85 -9.69 -8.79 5.64
CA GLU A 85 -10.99 -8.28 5.20
C GLU A 85 -10.81 -7.59 3.86
N ILE A 86 -11.65 -7.93 2.88
CA ILE A 86 -11.66 -7.32 1.56
C ILE A 86 -13.06 -6.84 1.26
N GLY A 87 -13.18 -5.60 0.79
CA GLY A 87 -14.44 -5.04 0.30
C GLY A 87 -14.32 -4.65 -1.17
N ILE A 88 -15.36 -4.91 -1.95
CA ILE A 88 -15.49 -4.45 -3.33
C ILE A 88 -16.81 -3.71 -3.43
N LYS A 89 -16.75 -2.42 -3.82
CA LYS A 89 -17.92 -1.57 -4.02
C LYS A 89 -18.00 -1.15 -5.48
N GLU A 90 -19.16 -1.32 -6.09
CA GLU A 90 -19.48 -0.85 -7.43
C GLU A 90 -20.62 0.18 -7.35
N GLU A 91 -20.37 1.38 -7.86
CA GLU A 91 -21.28 2.52 -7.77
C GLU A 91 -21.04 3.49 -8.94
N GLY A 92 -22.08 3.82 -9.72
CA GLY A 92 -21.99 4.78 -10.82
C GLY A 92 -20.88 4.43 -11.84
N GLY A 93 -20.73 3.14 -12.16
CA GLY A 93 -19.69 2.64 -13.07
C GLY A 93 -18.26 2.68 -12.53
N LYS A 94 -18.06 3.02 -11.25
CA LYS A 94 -16.76 3.02 -10.58
C LYS A 94 -16.66 1.83 -9.63
N THR A 95 -15.48 1.23 -9.56
CA THR A 95 -15.20 0.14 -8.63
C THR A 95 -14.14 0.57 -7.62
N LYS A 96 -14.43 0.39 -6.33
CA LYS A 96 -13.48 0.56 -5.24
C LYS A 96 -13.17 -0.79 -4.60
N PHE A 97 -11.91 -0.99 -4.27
CA PHE A 97 -11.42 -2.17 -3.55
C PHE A 97 -10.79 -1.73 -2.25
N SER A 98 -11.27 -2.24 -1.12
CA SER A 98 -10.66 -2.04 0.19
C SER A 98 -10.05 -3.33 0.68
N ILE A 99 -8.97 -3.22 1.45
CA ILE A 99 -8.36 -4.37 2.12
C ILE A 99 -7.79 -3.97 3.47
N LEU A 100 -7.96 -4.86 4.43
CA LEU A 100 -7.41 -4.76 5.76
C LEU A 100 -6.79 -6.11 6.13
N LEU A 101 -5.57 -6.08 6.66
CA LEU A 101 -4.91 -7.22 7.26
C LEU A 101 -4.60 -6.88 8.71
N LYS A 102 -5.05 -7.72 9.63
CA LYS A 102 -4.76 -7.61 11.06
C LYS A 102 -4.39 -8.97 11.63
N VAL A 103 -3.72 -8.94 12.77
CA VAL A 103 -3.49 -10.12 13.61
C VAL A 103 -4.29 -10.00 14.89
N ASN A 104 -4.85 -11.11 15.35
CA ASN A 104 -5.60 -11.23 16.59
C ASN A 104 -4.96 -12.32 17.46
N ASP A 105 -4.53 -11.93 18.66
CA ASP A 105 -3.96 -12.85 19.65
C ASP A 105 -5.08 -13.31 20.59
N ILE A 106 -5.26 -14.62 20.72
CA ILE A 106 -6.34 -15.21 21.54
C ILE A 106 -6.01 -15.14 23.03
N SER A 107 -4.74 -14.94 23.39
CA SER A 107 -4.26 -14.87 24.76
C SER A 107 -3.19 -13.79 24.92
N THR A 108 -3.14 -13.16 26.10
CA THR A 108 -2.08 -12.22 26.49
C THR A 108 -0.70 -12.89 26.63
N GLN A 109 -0.66 -14.22 26.66
CA GLN A 109 0.58 -14.99 26.73
C GLN A 109 1.24 -15.19 25.36
N VAL A 110 0.56 -14.82 24.27
CA VAL A 110 1.14 -14.90 22.92
C VAL A 110 2.37 -14.00 22.86
N ARG A 111 3.53 -14.60 22.61
CA ARG A 111 4.80 -13.89 22.44
C ARG A 111 5.24 -13.99 20.99
N GLY A 112 5.70 -12.87 20.43
CA GLY A 112 6.30 -12.83 19.11
C GLY A 112 5.96 -11.55 18.35
N ASN A 113 6.95 -11.03 17.64
CA ASN A 113 6.81 -9.83 16.83
C ASN A 113 5.87 -10.09 15.66
N VAL A 114 5.11 -9.08 15.28
CA VAL A 114 4.32 -9.13 14.06
C VAL A 114 5.19 -8.65 12.91
N VAL A 115 5.28 -9.45 11.85
CA VAL A 115 6.02 -9.07 10.64
C VAL A 115 5.08 -8.27 9.74
N THR A 116 5.54 -7.10 9.26
CA THR A 116 4.77 -6.32 8.29
C THR A 116 4.73 -7.02 6.94
N THR A 117 3.56 -7.13 6.35
CA THR A 117 3.39 -7.79 5.05
C THR A 117 2.22 -7.19 4.28
N ARG A 118 2.29 -7.30 2.95
CA ARG A 118 1.23 -6.90 2.02
C ARG A 118 0.51 -8.16 1.53
N PRO A 119 -0.83 -8.26 1.64
CA PRO A 119 -1.58 -9.37 1.08
C PRO A 119 -1.31 -9.60 -0.41
N LEU A 120 -1.17 -10.87 -0.81
CA LEU A 120 -0.81 -11.24 -2.19
C LEU A 120 -1.87 -10.80 -3.22
N VAL A 121 -3.15 -10.71 -2.83
CA VAL A 121 -4.22 -10.19 -3.69
C VAL A 121 -3.91 -8.79 -4.25
N VAL A 122 -3.19 -7.94 -3.50
CA VAL A 122 -2.78 -6.61 -3.98
C VAL A 122 -1.84 -6.72 -5.18
N LYS A 123 -0.97 -7.74 -5.21
CA LYS A 123 -0.15 -8.05 -6.38
C LYS A 123 -1.01 -8.48 -7.55
N TYR A 124 -2.02 -9.34 -7.34
CA TYR A 124 -2.91 -9.80 -8.42
C TYR A 124 -3.69 -8.65 -9.06
N LEU A 125 -4.18 -7.69 -8.26
CA LEU A 125 -4.81 -6.47 -8.78
C LEU A 125 -3.84 -5.64 -9.64
N SER A 126 -2.60 -5.48 -9.18
CA SER A 126 -1.56 -4.73 -9.90
C SER A 126 -1.15 -5.41 -11.20
N ASP A 127 -0.87 -6.71 -11.17
CA ASP A 127 -0.46 -7.49 -12.34
C ASP A 127 -1.57 -7.55 -13.39
N SER A 128 -2.83 -7.56 -12.94
CA SER A 128 -4.03 -7.51 -13.80
C SER A 128 -4.31 -6.12 -14.38
N LYS A 129 -3.48 -5.11 -14.07
CA LYS A 129 -3.64 -3.71 -14.47
C LYS A 129 -5.01 -3.13 -14.10
N LEU A 130 -5.57 -3.55 -12.95
CA LEU A 130 -6.84 -3.05 -12.45
C LEU A 130 -6.67 -1.74 -11.67
N LEU A 131 -5.52 -1.53 -11.04
CA LEU A 131 -5.26 -0.30 -10.29
C LEU A 131 -5.27 0.90 -11.24
N LYS A 132 -5.95 1.98 -10.83
CA LYS A 132 -5.99 3.24 -11.60
C LYS A 132 -4.57 3.80 -11.78
N GLN A 133 -4.29 4.45 -12.91
CA GLN A 133 -2.95 4.91 -13.28
C GLN A 133 -2.32 5.93 -12.32
N ASP A 134 -3.15 6.65 -11.55
CA ASP A 134 -2.73 7.60 -10.52
C ASP A 134 -2.57 6.96 -9.13
N THR A 135 -2.69 5.63 -9.01
CA THR A 135 -2.41 4.92 -7.77
C THR A 135 -0.96 5.16 -7.36
N VAL A 136 -0.75 5.61 -6.12
CA VAL A 136 0.59 5.87 -5.58
C VAL A 136 1.44 4.59 -5.57
N GLY A 137 2.71 4.71 -5.91
CA GLY A 137 3.65 3.62 -5.76
C GLY A 137 3.55 2.51 -6.81
N LEU A 138 2.91 2.75 -7.95
CA LEU A 138 2.92 1.83 -9.09
C LEU A 138 4.34 1.57 -9.63
N LYS A 139 5.24 2.55 -9.49
CA LYS A 139 6.66 2.45 -9.89
C LYS A 139 7.55 3.19 -8.91
N VAL A 140 8.81 2.77 -8.83
CA VAL A 140 9.84 3.51 -8.10
C VAL A 140 10.14 4.82 -8.85
N LYS A 141 10.33 5.91 -8.11
CA LYS A 141 10.79 7.19 -8.68
C LYS A 141 12.31 7.29 -8.51
N PHE A 142 13.05 7.05 -9.58
CA PHE A 142 14.50 7.28 -9.60
C PHE A 142 14.77 8.74 -9.97
N LEU A 143 15.48 9.46 -9.11
CA LEU A 143 16.01 10.77 -9.42
C LEU A 143 17.33 10.57 -10.18
N ASN A 144 17.59 11.39 -11.20
CA ASN A 144 18.76 11.23 -12.07
C ASN A 144 19.71 12.42 -11.99
N ASN A 145 19.18 13.61 -11.68
CA ASN A 145 19.95 14.84 -11.72
C ASN A 145 19.54 15.82 -10.60
N LYS A 146 20.25 16.94 -10.52
CA LYS A 146 20.00 18.00 -9.54
C LYS A 146 18.59 18.61 -9.67
N GLU A 147 18.06 18.74 -10.87
CA GLU A 147 16.72 19.29 -11.08
C GLU A 147 15.63 18.35 -10.54
N ASP A 148 15.81 17.03 -10.63
CA ASP A 148 14.92 16.04 -10.02
C ASP A 148 14.90 16.18 -8.48
N ILE A 149 16.05 16.45 -7.86
CA ILE A 149 16.17 16.70 -6.41
C ILE A 149 15.46 18.01 -6.04
N ARG A 150 15.60 19.06 -6.84
CA ARG A 150 14.84 20.31 -6.65
C ARG A 150 13.34 20.09 -6.81
N ALA A 151 12.92 19.32 -7.81
CA ALA A 151 11.53 18.95 -8.01
C ALA A 151 10.97 18.13 -6.84
N LEU A 152 11.79 17.27 -6.23
CA LEU A 152 11.40 16.54 -5.01
C LEU A 152 11.05 17.49 -3.86
N LYS A 153 11.75 18.62 -3.71
CA LYS A 153 11.40 19.65 -2.70
C LYS A 153 9.96 20.11 -2.82
N TRP A 154 9.52 20.42 -4.05
CA TRP A 154 8.15 20.83 -4.33
C TRP A 154 7.14 19.74 -3.99
N GLU A 155 7.46 18.49 -4.27
CA GLU A 155 6.60 17.35 -3.92
C GLU A 155 6.54 17.12 -2.39
N ILE A 156 7.66 17.29 -1.68
CA ILE A 156 7.70 17.21 -0.21
C ILE A 156 6.75 18.23 0.41
N TYR A 157 6.77 19.47 -0.06
CA TYR A 157 5.95 20.56 0.49
C TYR A 157 4.58 20.72 -0.17
N ARG A 158 4.21 19.82 -1.09
CA ARG A 158 2.92 19.89 -1.78
C ARG A 158 1.76 19.72 -0.77
N PRO A 159 0.89 20.73 -0.59
CA PRO A 159 -0.18 20.68 0.41
C PRO A 159 -1.21 19.58 0.14
N GLU A 160 -1.45 19.25 -1.12
CA GLU A 160 -2.46 18.24 -1.50
C GLU A 160 -1.92 16.81 -1.48
N ARG A 161 -0.64 16.60 -1.15
CA ARG A 161 -0.06 15.25 -1.06
C ARG A 161 -0.66 14.53 0.16
N ILE A 162 -1.31 13.40 -0.10
CA ILE A 162 -1.98 12.58 0.94
C ILE A 162 -1.23 11.28 1.28
N TYR A 163 -0.01 11.11 0.78
CA TYR A 163 0.78 9.89 0.94
C TYR A 163 2.20 10.21 1.38
N PRO A 164 2.86 9.33 2.17
CA PRO A 164 4.27 9.50 2.51
C PRO A 164 5.21 9.30 1.32
N LEU A 165 6.36 9.96 1.37
CA LEU A 165 7.50 9.65 0.51
C LEU A 165 8.52 8.84 1.32
N VAL A 166 9.02 7.76 0.74
CA VAL A 166 10.12 6.97 1.30
C VAL A 166 11.36 7.27 0.49
N LEU A 167 12.19 8.15 1.03
CA LEU A 167 13.45 8.56 0.45
C LEU A 167 14.51 7.51 0.75
N VAL A 168 15.19 7.04 -0.28
CA VAL A 168 16.20 6.00 -0.18
C VAL A 168 17.50 6.52 -0.78
N SER A 169 18.55 6.54 0.04
CA SER A 169 19.91 6.85 -0.39
C SER A 169 20.49 5.75 -1.28
N LYS A 170 21.71 5.96 -1.79
CA LYS A 170 22.52 4.96 -2.50
C LYS A 170 22.83 3.77 -1.59
N ASN A 171 21.91 2.84 -1.43
CA ASN A 171 22.12 1.63 -0.65
C ASN A 171 21.83 0.36 -1.45
N ARG A 172 22.87 -0.42 -1.74
CA ARG A 172 22.75 -1.72 -2.43
C ARG A 172 22.05 -2.79 -1.59
N LEU A 173 21.97 -2.60 -0.27
CA LEU A 173 21.26 -3.49 0.65
C LEU A 173 19.73 -3.34 0.53
N ILE A 174 19.25 -2.24 -0.07
CA ILE A 174 17.82 -1.98 -0.22
C ILE A 174 17.39 -2.31 -1.64
N HIS A 175 16.55 -3.34 -1.77
CA HIS A 175 15.95 -3.69 -3.05
C HIS A 175 14.75 -2.76 -3.35
N ASN A 176 15.03 -1.59 -3.93
CA ASN A 176 14.07 -0.50 -4.18
C ASN A 176 12.74 -0.95 -4.80
N ILE A 177 12.79 -1.84 -5.81
CA ILE A 177 11.58 -2.36 -6.47
C ILE A 177 10.71 -3.19 -5.51
N ARG A 178 11.32 -4.06 -4.68
CA ARG A 178 10.58 -4.86 -3.70
C ARG A 178 10.00 -3.99 -2.59
N LEU A 179 10.75 -2.98 -2.14
CA LEU A 179 10.26 -1.99 -1.18
C LEU A 179 9.03 -1.25 -1.73
N GLN A 180 9.09 -0.79 -2.98
CA GLN A 180 7.94 -0.13 -3.61
C GLN A 180 6.74 -1.05 -3.76
N GLN A 181 6.96 -2.33 -4.09
CA GLN A 181 5.89 -3.32 -4.13
C GLN A 181 5.24 -3.47 -2.75
N GLN A 182 6.02 -3.56 -1.67
CA GLN A 182 5.45 -3.64 -0.31
C GLN A 182 4.60 -2.42 0.05
N LEU A 183 4.95 -1.24 -0.47
CA LEU A 183 4.29 0.04 -0.20
C LEU A 183 3.28 0.47 -1.27
N LEU A 184 2.90 -0.43 -2.19
CA LEU A 184 1.96 -0.12 -3.27
C LEU A 184 0.64 0.42 -2.72
N GLY A 185 0.23 1.61 -3.18
CA GLY A 185 -0.94 2.34 -2.70
C GLY A 185 -0.78 3.01 -1.33
N LEU A 186 0.35 2.83 -0.65
CA LEU A 186 0.61 3.41 0.67
C LEU A 186 1.58 4.58 0.59
N ALA A 187 2.69 4.42 -0.13
CA ALA A 187 3.75 5.42 -0.20
C ALA A 187 4.52 5.35 -1.52
N GLN A 188 5.15 6.46 -1.87
CA GLN A 188 6.03 6.55 -3.03
C GLN A 188 7.48 6.40 -2.60
N VAL A 189 8.16 5.39 -3.14
CA VAL A 189 9.61 5.23 -2.98
C VAL A 189 10.33 6.14 -3.96
N VAL A 190 11.23 6.96 -3.45
CA VAL A 190 12.07 7.88 -4.22
C VAL A 190 13.52 7.55 -3.95
N VAL A 191 14.27 7.25 -5.01
CA VAL A 191 15.67 6.79 -4.92
C VAL A 191 16.58 7.87 -5.48
N PHE A 192 17.60 8.24 -4.71
CA PHE A 192 18.61 9.21 -5.12
C PHE A 192 19.64 8.58 -6.07
N PRO A 193 20.23 9.35 -7.01
CA PRO A 193 21.27 8.85 -7.89
C PRO A 193 22.48 8.33 -7.12
N GLU A 194 23.19 7.36 -7.71
CA GLU A 194 24.38 6.80 -7.08
C GLU A 194 25.47 7.85 -6.80
N GLU A 195 25.68 8.81 -7.68
CA GLU A 195 26.74 9.83 -7.54
C GLU A 195 26.23 11.12 -6.91
N THR A 196 25.19 11.02 -6.06
CA THR A 196 24.62 12.21 -5.41
C THR A 196 25.54 12.71 -4.30
N ASP A 197 25.93 13.98 -4.39
CA ASP A 197 26.64 14.66 -3.32
C ASP A 197 25.70 14.96 -2.15
N ASP A 198 26.06 14.45 -0.99
CA ASP A 198 25.42 14.67 0.30
C ASP A 198 25.25 16.17 0.63
N GLY A 199 26.26 17.00 0.33
CA GLY A 199 26.18 18.45 0.51
C GLY A 199 25.16 19.11 -0.41
N LEU A 200 24.98 18.57 -1.62
CA LEU A 200 23.97 19.03 -2.57
C LEU A 200 22.56 18.75 -2.05
N VAL A 201 22.31 17.52 -1.57
CA VAL A 201 21.00 17.12 -1.02
C VAL A 201 20.65 18.00 0.18
N GLU A 202 21.60 18.23 1.08
CA GLU A 202 21.37 19.12 2.22
C GLU A 202 21.07 20.55 1.78
N SER A 203 21.80 21.09 0.80
CA SER A 203 21.58 22.46 0.33
C SER A 203 20.18 22.65 -0.27
N GLU A 204 19.66 21.66 -0.99
CA GLU A 204 18.38 21.76 -1.70
C GLU A 204 17.20 21.37 -0.79
N LEU A 205 17.34 20.27 -0.04
CA LEU A 205 16.27 19.66 0.77
C LEU A 205 16.39 19.92 2.28
N THR A 206 17.49 20.52 2.77
CA THR A 206 17.84 20.66 4.19
C THR A 206 18.20 19.33 4.88
N LYS A 207 18.84 19.41 6.05
CA LYS A 207 19.19 18.24 6.88
C LYS A 207 18.00 17.35 7.21
N ARG A 208 16.78 17.92 7.32
CA ARG A 208 15.56 17.19 7.72
C ARG A 208 15.16 16.10 6.73
N TYR A 209 15.37 16.34 5.43
CA TYR A 209 14.95 15.44 4.36
C TYR A 209 16.13 14.80 3.62
N SER A 210 17.35 15.01 4.12
CA SER A 210 18.54 14.37 3.59
C SER A 210 18.53 12.87 3.89
N VAL A 211 19.10 12.08 2.99
CA VAL A 211 19.29 10.64 3.13
C VAL A 211 20.77 10.32 2.93
N TRP A 212 21.48 10.10 4.03
CA TRP A 212 22.92 9.85 4.04
C TRP A 212 23.22 8.37 3.75
N ASP A 213 24.31 8.10 3.06
CA ASP A 213 24.86 6.78 2.67
C ASP A 213 24.32 5.57 3.48
N GLY A 214 23.21 4.99 3.04
CA GLY A 214 22.59 3.82 3.66
C GLY A 214 21.23 4.04 4.34
N ALA A 215 20.86 5.30 4.60
CA ALA A 215 19.65 5.68 5.31
C ALA A 215 18.40 5.64 4.41
N VAL A 216 17.28 5.34 5.07
CA VAL A 216 15.92 5.56 4.57
C VAL A 216 15.30 6.67 5.41
N ASN A 217 14.67 7.64 4.77
CA ASN A 217 13.92 8.70 5.45
C ASN A 217 12.47 8.69 4.99
N ILE A 218 11.53 8.71 5.94
CA ILE A 218 10.10 8.69 5.65
C ILE A 218 9.55 10.10 5.86
N VAL A 219 9.10 10.72 4.78
CA VAL A 219 8.56 12.07 4.77
C VAL A 219 7.04 11.99 4.71
N GLN A 220 6.41 12.26 5.85
CA GLN A 220 4.96 12.30 5.97
C GLN A 220 4.36 13.42 5.09
N PRO A 221 3.10 13.28 4.65
CA PRO A 221 2.36 14.42 4.12
C PRO A 221 2.21 15.50 5.20
N LEU A 222 2.01 16.75 4.78
CA LEU A 222 1.80 17.86 5.70
C LEU A 222 0.42 17.71 6.35
N PHE A 223 0.35 17.76 7.68
CA PHE A 223 -0.91 17.68 8.41
C PHE A 223 -1.13 18.96 9.24
N GLY A 224 -2.24 19.68 9.03
CA GLY A 224 -2.59 20.87 9.83
C GLY A 224 -1.60 22.03 9.66
N ASN A 225 -1.31 22.76 10.75
CA ASN A 225 -0.40 23.93 10.82
C ASN A 225 1.09 23.59 10.61
N ASP A 226 1.42 22.49 9.93
CA ASP A 226 2.79 22.26 9.47
C ASP A 226 3.15 23.40 8.50
N GLU A 227 3.81 24.43 9.03
CA GLU A 227 4.24 25.58 8.25
C GLU A 227 5.07 25.05 7.07
N THR A 228 4.66 25.41 5.85
CA THR A 228 5.61 25.42 4.74
C THR A 228 6.75 26.34 5.20
N PRO A 229 7.98 25.84 5.37
CA PRO A 229 9.07 26.71 5.75
C PRO A 229 9.13 27.79 4.68
N LYS A 230 8.91 29.05 5.10
CA LYS A 230 8.88 30.22 4.22
C LYS A 230 10.08 30.08 3.28
N LEU A 231 9.82 29.87 1.99
CA LEU A 231 10.88 29.88 0.98
C LEU A 231 11.62 31.20 1.18
N LEU A 232 12.83 31.13 1.72
CA LEU A 232 13.68 32.30 1.95
C LEU A 232 13.89 32.94 0.57
N SER A 233 13.14 34.00 0.31
CA SER A 233 13.39 34.86 -0.82
C SER A 233 14.70 35.56 -0.55
N PHE A 234 15.78 35.07 -1.16
CA PHE A 234 17.01 35.83 -1.28
C PHE A 234 16.70 37.05 -2.16
N LYS A 235 16.24 38.15 -1.55
CA LYS A 235 16.40 39.47 -2.13
C LYS A 235 17.90 39.72 -2.21
N ARG A 236 18.49 39.58 -3.41
CA ARG A 236 19.77 40.20 -3.72
C ARG A 236 19.56 41.72 -3.64
N SER A 237 20.07 42.33 -2.59
CA SER A 237 20.34 43.77 -2.57
C SER A 237 21.64 44.01 -3.34
N ASN A 238 21.53 44.74 -4.46
CA ASN A 238 22.65 45.51 -5.01
C ASN A 238 23.06 46.61 -4.03
#